data_AF-A0A453DQP2-F1
#
_entry.id   AF-A0A453DQP2-F1
#
_cell.length_a   1.000
_cell.length_b   1.000
_cell.length_c   1.000
_cell.angle_alpha   90.00
_cell.angle_beta   90.00
_cell.angle_gamma   90.00
#
_symmetry.space_group_name_H-M   'P 1'
#
loop_
_entity.id
_entity.type
_entity.pdbx_description
1 polymer ?
#
loop_
_entity_poly.entity_id
_entity_poly.type
_entity_poly.pdbx_seq_one_letter_code
_entity_poly.pdbx_strand_id
1 'polypeptide(L)'
;MFSLAADLIHVFSSVPRHLNFIDHTSDIGWKEYVLSELSKNLAALVLVSPIYCCRSQRVQPVIVDAGIYLAGRNQFFQSTEKRATPDGFKFFTGSPWVILNRRFIEYCIFGWENLPRTLLMYFTNVMLPLEGYFHSVACNSDFRNFTVNNDLRYVAWDDPPQMEPRFLNITHYEEIVESGVPFARKFREKEYLLDRIDEKILQRWRHRPVPGAWCTGRKRWFSDPCSQWSNVNIVRPGPQAEKFRRYMDRILEESKSSNSSCAQ
;
A
#
# COMPACT_ATOMS: atom_id res chain seq x y z
N MET A 1 21.80 1.12 1.73
CA MET A 1 20.33 1.10 1.87
C MET A 1 19.84 2.03 2.99
N PHE A 2 20.46 3.20 3.27
CA PHE A 2 20.11 3.97 4.50
C PHE A 2 20.12 5.48 4.37
N SER A 3 19.07 6.05 3.81
CA SER A 3 19.07 7.50 3.56
C SER A 3 17.72 8.12 3.28
N LEU A 4 16.88 7.43 2.51
CA LEU A 4 15.42 7.52 2.61
C LEU A 4 14.98 7.22 4.04
N ALA A 5 15.82 6.53 4.81
CA ALA A 5 15.65 6.25 6.21
C ALA A 5 15.63 7.50 7.11
N ALA A 6 16.36 8.59 6.85
CA ALA A 6 16.49 9.65 7.84
C ALA A 6 15.19 10.44 8.05
N ASP A 7 14.58 10.91 6.96
CA ASP A 7 13.31 11.65 7.00
C ASP A 7 12.17 10.77 7.50
N LEU A 8 12.12 9.52 7.02
CA LEU A 8 11.15 8.53 7.47
C LEU A 8 11.30 8.24 8.97
N ILE A 9 12.50 7.91 9.44
CA ILE A 9 12.75 7.62 10.86
C ILE A 9 12.40 8.85 11.70
N HIS A 10 12.79 10.05 11.27
CA HIS A 10 12.50 11.27 11.99
C HIS A 10 10.99 11.48 12.15
N VAL A 11 10.20 11.42 11.08
CA VAL A 11 8.75 11.63 11.14
C VAL A 11 8.06 10.48 11.88
N PHE A 12 8.37 9.22 11.57
CA PHE A 12 7.78 8.09 12.28
C PHE A 12 8.16 8.00 13.76
N SER A 13 9.25 8.67 14.19
CA SER A 13 9.60 8.73 15.61
C SER A 13 8.57 9.49 16.47
N SER A 14 7.82 10.43 15.87
CA SER A 14 6.73 11.15 16.54
C SER A 14 5.36 10.50 16.35
N VAL A 15 5.24 9.50 15.46
CA VAL A 15 3.98 8.79 15.21
C VAL A 15 3.76 7.69 16.26
N PRO A 16 2.55 7.54 16.82
CA PRO A 16 2.25 6.46 17.75
C PRO A 16 2.50 5.08 17.12
N ARG A 17 3.35 4.26 17.74
CA ARG A 17 3.79 2.95 17.21
C ARG A 17 2.69 1.88 17.15
N HIS A 18 1.53 2.15 17.73
CA HIS A 18 0.40 1.23 17.72
C HIS A 18 -0.55 1.45 16.54
N LEU A 19 -0.25 2.39 15.63
CA LEU A 19 -1.09 2.63 14.45
C LEU A 19 -0.73 1.70 13.30
N ASN A 20 -1.75 1.30 12.54
CA ASN A 20 -1.65 0.66 11.24
C ASN A 20 -2.06 1.67 10.17
N PHE A 21 -1.37 1.69 9.03
CA PHE A 21 -1.75 2.46 7.85
C PHE A 21 -2.24 1.47 6.80
N ILE A 22 -3.56 1.40 6.64
CA ILE A 22 -4.27 0.49 5.76
C ILE A 22 -5.33 1.31 5.03
N ASP A 23 -5.11 1.60 3.76
CA ASP A 23 -6.14 2.16 2.89
C ASP A 23 -7.23 1.11 2.65
N HIS A 24 -8.46 1.37 3.07
CA HIS A 24 -9.56 0.41 3.10
C HIS A 24 -10.93 1.05 2.81
N THR A 25 -11.82 0.24 2.25
CA THR A 25 -13.23 0.53 2.02
C THR A 25 -14.07 -0.73 2.21
N SER A 26 -15.31 -0.56 2.68
CA SER A 26 -16.35 -1.59 2.70
C SER A 26 -17.08 -1.70 1.36
N ASP A 27 -16.88 -0.72 0.46
CA ASP A 27 -17.39 -0.76 -0.91
C ASP A 27 -16.55 -1.72 -1.76
N ILE A 28 -17.06 -2.92 -1.94
CA ILE A 28 -16.42 -4.00 -2.70
C ILE A 28 -16.38 -3.68 -4.21
N GLY A 29 -17.19 -2.72 -4.66
CA GLY A 29 -17.30 -2.27 -6.06
C GLY A 29 -16.27 -1.19 -6.46
N TRP A 30 -15.37 -0.75 -5.59
CA TRP A 30 -14.47 0.38 -5.89
C TRP A 30 -13.51 0.19 -7.10
N LYS A 31 -13.33 -1.06 -7.59
CA LYS A 31 -12.63 -1.43 -8.84
C LYS A 31 -13.53 -2.16 -9.86
N GLU A 32 -14.84 -1.93 -9.80
CA GLU A 32 -15.89 -2.64 -10.54
C GLU A 32 -15.72 -2.62 -12.07
N TYR A 33 -15.14 -1.57 -12.63
CA TYR A 33 -14.97 -1.44 -14.09
C TYR A 33 -14.05 -2.50 -14.70
N VAL A 34 -13.04 -2.99 -13.95
CA VAL A 34 -11.90 -3.67 -14.57
C VAL A 34 -11.95 -5.19 -14.52
N LEU A 35 -12.68 -5.76 -13.55
CA LEU A 35 -12.94 -7.20 -13.51
C LEU A 35 -13.89 -7.64 -14.64
N SER A 36 -14.74 -6.74 -15.12
CA SER A 36 -15.56 -6.96 -16.31
C SER A 36 -14.71 -7.18 -17.57
N GLU A 37 -13.58 -6.48 -17.71
CA GLU A 37 -12.69 -6.60 -18.87
C GLU A 37 -11.88 -7.92 -18.85
N LEU A 38 -11.49 -8.38 -17.65
CA LEU A 38 -10.84 -9.69 -17.49
C LEU A 38 -11.81 -10.85 -17.75
N SER A 39 -13.10 -10.70 -17.44
CA SER A 39 -14.11 -11.71 -17.79
C SER A 39 -14.49 -11.69 -19.28
N LYS A 40 -14.40 -10.54 -19.96
CA LYS A 40 -14.67 -10.42 -21.41
C LYS A 40 -13.71 -11.24 -22.27
N ASN A 41 -12.48 -11.46 -21.82
CA ASN A 41 -11.52 -12.34 -22.51
C ASN A 41 -11.85 -13.84 -22.35
N LEU A 42 -12.89 -14.20 -21.59
CA LEU A 42 -13.28 -15.59 -21.30
C LEU A 42 -14.76 -15.92 -21.55
N ALA A 43 -15.63 -14.97 -21.89
CA ALA A 43 -16.99 -15.28 -22.28
C ALA A 43 -17.58 -14.26 -23.27
N ALA A 44 -17.78 -14.71 -24.51
CA ALA A 44 -18.76 -14.13 -25.40
C ALA A 44 -20.17 -14.36 -24.83
N LEU A 45 -21.05 -13.37 -25.02
CA LEU A 45 -22.46 -13.30 -24.59
C LEU A 45 -22.69 -13.22 -23.07
N VAL A 46 -23.03 -12.00 -22.61
CA VAL A 46 -24.37 -11.67 -22.07
C VAL A 46 -24.36 -10.19 -21.64
N LEU A 47 -25.28 -9.42 -22.23
CA LEU A 47 -25.59 -8.04 -21.86
C LEU A 47 -26.28 -8.03 -20.49
N VAL A 48 -25.64 -7.49 -19.44
CA VAL A 48 -26.36 -7.06 -18.23
C VAL A 48 -25.74 -5.77 -17.70
N SER A 49 -26.63 -4.84 -17.38
CA SER A 49 -26.43 -3.47 -16.89
C SER A 49 -25.32 -3.32 -15.82
N PRO A 50 -24.48 -2.26 -15.90
CA PRO A 50 -23.23 -2.18 -15.13
C PRO A 50 -23.36 -1.70 -13.67
N ILE A 51 -24.58 -1.50 -13.14
CA ILE A 51 -24.77 -0.77 -11.86
C ILE A 51 -25.17 -1.69 -10.68
N TYR A 52 -25.47 -2.98 -10.92
CA TYR A 52 -25.94 -3.88 -9.85
C TYR A 52 -25.17 -5.22 -9.72
N CYS A 53 -24.07 -5.43 -10.44
CA CYS A 53 -23.55 -6.79 -10.68
C CYS A 53 -22.27 -7.17 -9.89
N CYS A 54 -21.34 -6.26 -9.57
CA CYS A 54 -19.97 -6.70 -9.25
C CYS A 54 -19.61 -6.89 -7.77
N ARG A 55 -20.48 -6.55 -6.80
CA ARG A 55 -20.29 -6.98 -5.39
C ARG A 55 -20.13 -8.51 -5.29
N SER A 56 -20.75 -9.23 -6.22
CA SER A 56 -20.70 -10.68 -6.34
C SER A 56 -19.35 -11.23 -6.81
N GLN A 57 -18.64 -10.55 -7.72
CA GLN A 57 -17.50 -11.13 -8.46
C GLN A 57 -16.20 -11.27 -7.64
N ARG A 58 -15.98 -10.48 -6.59
CA ARG A 58 -14.77 -10.60 -5.75
C ARG A 58 -14.92 -11.62 -4.61
N VAL A 59 -16.13 -11.72 -4.05
CA VAL A 59 -16.35 -12.42 -2.78
C VAL A 59 -16.99 -13.80 -2.99
N GLN A 60 -17.91 -13.92 -3.96
CA GLN A 60 -18.67 -15.14 -4.18
C GLN A 60 -17.93 -16.22 -4.97
N PRO A 61 -17.05 -15.91 -5.94
CA PRO A 61 -16.23 -16.93 -6.57
C PRO A 61 -15.29 -17.60 -5.59
N VAL A 62 -15.12 -18.91 -5.74
CA VAL A 62 -14.11 -19.70 -5.03
C VAL A 62 -12.95 -19.91 -5.98
N ILE A 63 -11.76 -19.46 -5.58
CA ILE A 63 -10.58 -19.45 -6.45
C ILE A 63 -9.44 -20.21 -5.81
N VAL A 64 -8.88 -21.17 -6.53
CA VAL A 64 -7.71 -21.93 -6.10
C VAL A 64 -6.52 -21.41 -6.89
N ASP A 65 -5.72 -20.55 -6.25
CA ASP A 65 -4.48 -20.05 -6.82
C ASP A 65 -3.30 -20.92 -6.38
N ALA A 66 -2.87 -21.80 -7.29
CA ALA A 66 -1.72 -22.66 -7.05
C ALA A 66 -0.41 -21.88 -6.88
N GLY A 67 -0.33 -20.63 -7.39
CA GLY A 67 0.84 -19.77 -7.25
C GLY A 67 1.09 -19.29 -5.82
N ILE A 68 0.09 -19.40 -4.94
CA ILE A 68 0.25 -19.07 -3.51
C ILE A 68 1.14 -20.11 -2.79
N TYR A 69 1.12 -21.38 -3.21
CA TYR A 69 1.78 -22.48 -2.49
C TYR A 69 2.70 -23.36 -3.35
N LEU A 70 2.70 -23.21 -4.69
CA LEU A 70 3.60 -23.94 -5.60
C LEU A 70 4.39 -22.96 -6.46
N ALA A 71 5.72 -22.95 -6.27
CA ALA A 71 6.62 -22.17 -7.10
C ALA A 71 6.52 -22.60 -8.58
N GLY A 72 6.41 -21.62 -9.49
CA GLY A 72 6.37 -21.84 -10.94
C GLY A 72 4.98 -22.11 -11.52
N ARG A 73 3.90 -22.06 -10.72
CA ARG A 73 2.52 -22.08 -11.22
C ARG A 73 1.91 -20.68 -11.13
N ASN A 74 1.39 -20.19 -12.27
CA ASN A 74 0.78 -18.86 -12.36
C ASN A 74 -0.71 -18.91 -12.77
N GLN A 75 -1.27 -20.12 -12.87
CA GLN A 75 -2.68 -20.32 -13.24
C GLN A 75 -3.51 -20.51 -11.98
N PHE A 76 -4.58 -19.74 -11.88
CA PHE A 76 -5.61 -19.93 -10.85
C PHE A 76 -6.82 -20.64 -11.46
N PHE A 77 -7.46 -21.48 -10.66
CA PHE A 77 -8.70 -22.16 -11.03
C PHE A 77 -9.87 -21.47 -10.37
N GLN A 78 -10.91 -21.17 -11.14
CA GLN A 78 -12.17 -20.67 -10.61
C GLN A 78 -13.18 -21.80 -10.59
N SER A 79 -13.80 -22.05 -9.43
CA SER A 79 -14.87 -23.02 -9.30
C SER A 79 -16.13 -22.58 -10.05
N THR A 80 -16.90 -23.55 -10.55
CA THR A 80 -18.24 -23.32 -11.11
C THR A 80 -19.24 -22.92 -10.02
N GLU A 81 -19.10 -23.51 -8.84
CA GLU A 81 -19.91 -23.20 -7.66
C GLU A 81 -19.47 -21.89 -7.02
N LYS A 82 -20.45 -21.07 -6.63
CA LYS A 82 -20.24 -19.82 -5.90
C LYS A 82 -20.64 -20.00 -4.44
N ARG A 83 -20.01 -19.25 -3.55
CA ARG A 83 -20.40 -19.14 -2.14
C ARG A 83 -21.17 -17.85 -1.86
N ALA A 84 -22.00 -17.87 -0.83
CA ALA A 84 -22.60 -16.65 -0.31
C ALA A 84 -21.54 -15.71 0.28
N THR A 85 -21.88 -14.42 0.34
CA THR A 85 -21.12 -13.46 1.14
C THR A 85 -21.18 -13.87 2.62
N PRO A 86 -20.06 -13.83 3.36
CA PRO A 86 -20.02 -14.29 4.74
C PRO A 86 -20.80 -13.35 5.65
N ASP A 87 -21.63 -13.90 6.52
CA ASP A 87 -22.39 -13.13 7.51
C ASP A 87 -21.62 -12.89 8.82
N GLY A 88 -20.62 -13.75 9.10
CA GLY A 88 -19.85 -13.71 10.35
C GLY A 88 -18.81 -12.59 10.45
N PHE A 89 -18.54 -11.88 9.36
CA PHE A 89 -17.63 -10.74 9.33
C PHE A 89 -17.92 -9.85 8.12
N LYS A 90 -17.47 -8.59 8.18
CA LYS A 90 -17.56 -7.66 7.04
C LYS A 90 -16.33 -7.74 6.16
N PHE A 91 -16.56 -7.84 4.85
CA PHE A 91 -15.48 -7.82 3.87
C PHE A 91 -15.02 -6.38 3.63
N PHE A 92 -13.74 -6.12 3.87
CA PHE A 92 -13.08 -4.86 3.52
C PHE A 92 -12.00 -5.12 2.48
N THR A 93 -11.78 -4.14 1.61
CA THR A 93 -10.76 -4.18 0.57
C THR A 93 -10.07 -2.83 0.41
N GLY A 94 -8.90 -2.79 -0.22
CA GLY A 94 -8.20 -1.54 -0.50
C GLY A 94 -6.83 -1.78 -1.12
N SER A 95 -5.88 -0.90 -0.83
CA SER A 95 -4.51 -1.02 -1.33
C SER A 95 -3.84 -2.31 -0.82
N PRO A 96 -3.18 -3.10 -1.69
CA PRO A 96 -2.44 -4.27 -1.23
C PRO A 96 -1.20 -3.89 -0.39
N TRP A 97 -0.88 -2.60 -0.33
CA TRP A 97 0.24 -2.12 0.44
C TRP A 97 -0.19 -1.56 1.78
N VAL A 98 0.49 -2.00 2.83
CA VAL A 98 0.12 -1.69 4.20
C VAL A 98 1.36 -1.39 5.02
N ILE A 99 1.20 -0.61 6.09
CA ILE A 99 2.19 -0.47 7.16
C ILE A 99 1.52 -0.94 8.44
N LEU A 100 2.02 -2.05 8.98
CA LEU A 100 1.36 -2.75 10.08
C LEU A 100 2.22 -2.66 11.33
N ASN A 101 1.58 -2.40 12.47
CA ASN A 101 2.24 -2.43 13.75
C ASN A 101 2.54 -3.88 14.15
N ARG A 102 3.56 -4.06 14.99
CA ARG A 102 4.01 -5.38 15.43
C ARG A 102 2.93 -6.17 16.18
N ARG A 103 2.14 -5.53 17.04
CA ARG A 103 1.08 -6.19 17.83
C ARG A 103 -0.01 -6.76 16.94
N PHE A 104 -0.38 -6.06 15.88
CA PHE A 104 -1.37 -6.50 14.89
C PHE A 104 -0.85 -7.70 14.10
N ILE A 105 0.43 -7.68 13.70
CA ILE A 105 1.06 -8.84 13.05
C ILE A 105 1.11 -10.04 13.99
N GLU A 106 1.51 -9.84 15.25
CA GLU A 106 1.49 -10.91 16.26
C GLU A 106 0.07 -11.48 16.45
N TYR A 107 -0.95 -10.63 16.46
CA TYR A 107 -2.35 -11.05 16.48
C TYR A 107 -2.74 -11.88 15.24
N CYS A 108 -2.34 -11.47 14.04
CA CYS A 108 -2.58 -12.22 12.80
C CYS A 108 -1.86 -13.57 12.76
N ILE A 109 -0.64 -13.66 13.32
CA ILE A 109 0.18 -14.88 13.31
C ILE A 109 -0.26 -15.86 14.39
N PHE A 110 -0.34 -15.41 15.64
CA PHE A 110 -0.69 -16.29 16.75
C PHE A 110 -2.18 -16.63 16.75
N GLY A 111 -3.02 -15.71 16.27
CA GLY A 111 -4.45 -15.91 16.14
C GLY A 111 -5.09 -16.30 17.47
N TRP A 112 -4.83 -15.56 18.56
CA TRP A 112 -5.37 -15.89 19.88
C TRP A 112 -6.90 -16.04 19.87
N GLU A 113 -7.56 -15.35 18.93
CA GLU A 113 -8.96 -15.52 18.59
C GLU A 113 -9.16 -16.27 17.26
N ASN A 114 -10.38 -16.72 17.01
CA ASN A 114 -10.69 -17.45 15.78
C ASN A 114 -10.69 -16.55 14.53
N LEU A 115 -10.95 -15.25 14.67
CA LEU A 115 -11.15 -14.33 13.54
C LEU A 115 -10.00 -14.33 12.53
N PRO A 116 -8.71 -14.15 12.89
CA PRO A 116 -7.62 -14.18 11.92
C PRO A 116 -7.49 -15.52 11.21
N ARG A 117 -7.72 -16.64 11.91
CA ARG A 117 -7.65 -17.99 11.32
C ARG A 117 -8.80 -18.24 10.35
N THR A 118 -10.02 -17.84 10.72
CA THR A 118 -11.20 -17.92 9.87
C THR A 118 -11.04 -17.06 8.62
N LEU A 119 -10.58 -15.82 8.77
CA LEU A 119 -10.32 -14.95 7.63
C LEU A 119 -9.19 -15.48 6.76
N LEU A 120 -8.14 -16.05 7.33
CA LEU A 120 -7.03 -16.64 6.57
C LEU A 120 -7.55 -17.77 5.67
N MET A 121 -8.32 -18.71 6.22
CA MET A 121 -8.97 -19.77 5.45
C MET A 121 -9.96 -19.25 4.41
N TYR A 122 -10.64 -18.14 4.71
CA TYR A 122 -11.58 -17.54 3.78
C TYR A 122 -10.85 -16.93 2.58
N PHE A 123 -9.78 -16.15 2.85
CA PHE A 123 -9.01 -15.41 1.87
C PHE A 123 -8.06 -16.28 1.05
N THR A 124 -7.72 -17.50 1.48
CA THR A 124 -6.99 -18.46 0.60
C THR A 124 -7.76 -18.80 -0.67
N ASN A 125 -9.09 -18.58 -0.69
CA ASN A 125 -9.95 -18.87 -1.84
C ASN A 125 -10.65 -17.63 -2.43
N VAL A 126 -10.06 -16.44 -2.30
CA VAL A 126 -10.59 -15.14 -2.76
C VAL A 126 -9.70 -14.56 -3.87
N MET A 127 -10.27 -13.80 -4.81
CA MET A 127 -9.47 -12.97 -5.72
C MET A 127 -8.68 -11.90 -4.98
N LEU A 128 -7.39 -11.74 -5.29
CA LEU A 128 -6.54 -10.67 -4.75
C LEU A 128 -6.56 -10.63 -3.20
N PRO A 129 -6.21 -11.72 -2.51
CA PRO A 129 -6.36 -11.80 -1.06
C PRO A 129 -5.52 -10.78 -0.28
N LEU A 130 -4.42 -10.31 -0.89
CA LEU A 130 -3.59 -9.23 -0.34
C LEU A 130 -4.33 -7.89 -0.26
N GLU A 131 -5.30 -7.64 -1.15
CA GLU A 131 -6.15 -6.44 -1.14
C GLU A 131 -7.31 -6.54 -0.12
N GLY A 132 -7.43 -7.61 0.67
CA GLY A 132 -8.60 -7.82 1.52
C GLY A 132 -8.35 -8.41 2.92
N TYR A 133 -7.33 -9.25 3.09
CA TYR A 133 -7.09 -9.95 4.36
C TYR A 133 -6.84 -8.98 5.53
N PHE A 134 -5.78 -8.15 5.45
CA PHE A 134 -5.43 -7.23 6.55
C PHE A 134 -6.52 -6.20 6.81
N HIS A 135 -7.16 -5.70 5.75
CA HIS A 135 -8.29 -4.78 5.81
C HIS A 135 -9.43 -5.38 6.64
N SER A 136 -9.84 -6.61 6.30
CA SER A 136 -10.93 -7.30 6.98
C SER A 136 -10.56 -7.69 8.41
N VAL A 137 -9.34 -8.16 8.67
CA VAL A 137 -8.91 -8.49 10.05
C VAL A 137 -8.87 -7.23 10.92
N ALA A 138 -8.30 -6.13 10.43
CA ALA A 138 -8.20 -4.89 11.19
C ALA A 138 -9.59 -4.32 11.52
N CYS A 139 -10.48 -4.24 10.53
CA CYS A 139 -11.79 -3.64 10.71
C CYS A 139 -12.82 -4.48 11.48
N ASN A 140 -12.62 -5.80 11.57
CA ASN A 140 -13.50 -6.68 12.36
C ASN A 140 -12.91 -7.03 13.74
N SER A 141 -11.82 -6.40 14.17
CA SER A 141 -11.20 -6.61 15.48
C SER A 141 -11.02 -5.30 16.24
N ASP A 142 -10.51 -5.38 17.47
CA ASP A 142 -10.18 -4.22 18.30
C ASP A 142 -9.12 -3.29 17.67
N PHE A 143 -8.40 -3.78 16.65
CA PHE A 143 -7.44 -2.98 15.89
C PHE A 143 -8.07 -1.92 14.99
N ARG A 144 -9.39 -1.92 14.80
CA ARG A 144 -10.12 -0.90 14.02
C ARG A 144 -9.82 0.52 14.51
N ASN A 145 -9.74 0.71 15.83
CA ASN A 145 -9.50 2.02 16.47
C ASN A 145 -8.05 2.51 16.28
N PHE A 146 -7.17 1.63 15.84
CA PHE A 146 -5.75 1.91 15.61
C PHE A 146 -5.40 1.82 14.12
N THR A 147 -6.40 1.92 13.24
CA THR A 147 -6.21 1.83 11.80
C THR A 147 -6.49 3.18 11.15
N VAL A 148 -5.45 3.76 10.55
CA VAL A 148 -5.50 4.98 9.75
C VAL A 148 -5.83 4.57 8.31
N ASN A 149 -6.89 5.16 7.75
CA ASN A 149 -7.35 4.87 6.38
C ASN A 149 -6.48 5.56 5.31
N ASN A 150 -5.24 5.12 5.19
CA ASN A 150 -4.26 5.66 4.25
C ASN A 150 -3.10 4.66 4.13
N ASP A 151 -2.47 4.51 2.96
CA ASP A 151 -1.33 3.61 2.77
C ASP A 151 0.03 4.34 2.62
N LEU A 152 0.03 5.67 2.70
CA LEU A 152 1.17 6.56 2.50
C LEU A 152 1.82 6.45 1.12
N ARG A 153 1.05 6.16 0.06
CA ARG A 153 1.54 6.11 -1.33
C ARG A 153 0.86 7.13 -2.24
N TYR A 154 1.68 7.84 -3.01
CA TYR A 154 1.23 8.59 -4.16
C TYR A 154 0.96 7.64 -5.32
N VAL A 155 -0.27 7.69 -5.84
CA VAL A 155 -0.70 6.87 -6.97
C VAL A 155 -1.52 7.75 -7.91
N ALA A 156 -1.17 7.74 -9.19
CA ALA A 156 -1.96 8.39 -10.22
C ALA A 156 -2.89 7.36 -10.87
N TRP A 157 -4.19 7.61 -10.82
CA TRP A 157 -5.22 6.77 -11.43
C TRP A 157 -5.78 7.40 -12.70
N ASP A 158 -6.29 6.56 -13.60
CA ASP A 158 -7.21 6.99 -14.66
C ASP A 158 -8.56 7.40 -14.06
N ASP A 159 -9.34 8.16 -14.81
CA ASP A 159 -10.75 8.40 -14.52
C ASP A 159 -11.60 7.84 -15.69
N PRO A 160 -12.33 6.73 -15.51
CA PRO A 160 -12.42 5.91 -14.30
C PRO A 160 -11.15 5.07 -14.02
N PRO A 161 -10.89 4.65 -12.76
CA PRO A 161 -9.71 3.87 -12.41
C PRO A 161 -9.63 2.50 -13.12
N GLN A 162 -8.43 2.17 -13.60
CA GLN A 162 -8.12 0.83 -14.17
C GLN A 162 -7.56 -0.15 -13.11
N MET A 163 -7.21 -1.38 -13.53
CA MET A 163 -6.74 -2.45 -12.62
C MET A 163 -5.44 -2.05 -11.94
N GLU A 164 -4.53 -1.51 -12.76
CA GLU A 164 -3.26 -0.98 -12.32
C GLU A 164 -3.26 0.54 -12.49
N PRO A 165 -2.57 1.26 -11.59
CA PRO A 165 -2.41 2.70 -11.73
C PRO A 165 -1.52 3.07 -12.91
N ARG A 166 -1.62 4.32 -13.34
CA ARG A 166 -0.79 4.88 -14.41
C ARG A 166 0.69 4.83 -14.04
N PHE A 167 1.52 4.75 -15.08
CA PHE A 167 2.95 4.96 -14.91
C PHE A 167 3.25 6.43 -14.70
N LEU A 168 3.91 6.74 -13.58
CA LEU A 168 4.41 8.06 -13.26
C LEU A 168 5.59 8.40 -14.17
N ASN A 169 5.58 9.61 -14.71
CA ASN A 169 6.60 10.15 -15.61
C ASN A 169 7.03 11.54 -15.12
N ILE A 170 7.94 12.18 -15.85
CA ILE A 170 8.50 13.48 -15.47
C ILE A 170 7.46 14.60 -15.22
N THR A 171 6.28 14.56 -15.86
CA THR A 171 5.25 15.60 -15.70
C THR A 171 4.62 15.59 -14.31
N HIS A 172 4.63 14.44 -13.64
CA HIS A 172 4.08 14.28 -12.30
C HIS A 172 5.07 14.65 -11.18
N TYR A 173 6.28 15.12 -11.53
CA TYR A 173 7.33 15.39 -10.54
C TYR A 173 6.90 16.42 -9.49
N GLU A 174 6.27 17.52 -9.92
CA GLU A 174 5.84 18.60 -9.01
C GLU A 174 4.75 18.10 -8.06
N GLU A 175 3.72 17.42 -8.58
CA GLU A 175 2.65 16.81 -7.79
C GLU A 175 3.19 15.84 -6.73
N ILE A 176 4.14 14.96 -7.10
CA ILE A 176 4.76 14.01 -6.16
C ILE A 176 5.48 14.77 -5.03
N VAL A 177 6.26 15.78 -5.36
CA VAL A 177 7.05 16.56 -4.38
C VAL A 177 6.15 17.43 -3.49
N GLU A 178 5.05 17.92 -4.01
CA GLU A 178 4.08 18.73 -3.27
C GLU A 178 3.18 17.88 -2.37
N SER A 179 2.87 16.65 -2.78
CA SER A 179 2.04 15.74 -1.99
C SER A 179 2.58 15.48 -0.58
N GLY A 180 3.92 15.53 -0.40
CA GLY A 180 4.59 15.22 0.86
C GLY A 180 4.53 13.74 1.25
N VAL A 181 4.05 12.88 0.36
CA VAL A 181 3.87 11.45 0.59
C VAL A 181 5.23 10.73 0.41
N PRO A 182 5.60 9.80 1.32
CA PRO A 182 6.94 9.22 1.31
C PRO A 182 7.18 8.17 0.22
N PHE A 183 6.11 7.56 -0.29
CA PHE A 183 6.19 6.49 -1.30
C PHE A 183 5.36 6.86 -2.52
N ALA A 184 5.69 6.28 -3.68
CA ALA A 184 4.95 6.49 -4.91
C ALA A 184 5.00 5.23 -5.81
N ARG A 185 3.97 5.02 -6.64
CA ARG A 185 3.95 3.97 -7.68
C ARG A 185 2.96 4.34 -8.81
N LYS A 186 3.06 3.75 -10.02
CA LYS A 186 4.06 2.79 -10.52
C LYS A 186 5.06 3.51 -11.43
N PHE A 187 6.32 3.07 -11.45
CA PHE A 187 7.36 3.62 -12.31
C PHE A 187 7.75 2.63 -13.41
N ARG A 188 8.14 3.13 -14.58
CA ARG A 188 8.80 2.31 -15.59
C ARG A 188 10.25 2.08 -15.19
N GLU A 189 10.84 0.99 -15.67
CA GLU A 189 12.27 0.78 -15.51
C GLU A 189 13.04 1.91 -16.22
N LYS A 190 14.09 2.44 -15.60
CA LYS A 190 14.95 3.52 -16.14
C LYS A 190 14.20 4.81 -16.49
N GLU A 191 13.11 5.09 -15.79
CA GLU A 191 12.36 6.34 -15.94
C GLU A 191 13.18 7.57 -15.50
N TYR A 192 13.21 8.63 -16.32
CA TYR A 192 13.97 9.87 -16.02
C TYR A 192 13.49 10.57 -14.75
N LEU A 193 12.21 10.40 -14.38
CA LEU A 193 11.66 10.87 -13.12
C LEU A 193 12.44 10.34 -11.91
N LEU A 194 12.91 9.09 -11.94
CA LEU A 194 13.65 8.48 -10.84
C LEU A 194 15.03 9.13 -10.68
N ASP A 195 15.71 9.43 -11.80
CA ASP A 195 16.97 10.18 -11.80
C ASP A 195 16.76 11.59 -11.19
N ARG A 196 15.65 12.25 -11.52
CA ARG A 196 15.33 13.58 -10.98
C ARG A 196 14.99 13.52 -9.49
N ILE A 197 14.28 12.49 -9.02
CA ILE A 197 14.04 12.25 -7.60
C ILE A 197 15.36 11.99 -6.86
N ASP A 198 16.22 11.14 -7.42
CA ASP A 198 17.55 10.87 -6.87
C ASP A 198 18.36 12.16 -6.70
N GLU A 199 18.42 13.00 -7.74
CA GLU A 199 19.22 14.22 -7.73
C GLU A 199 18.62 15.30 -6.81
N LYS A 200 17.32 15.59 -6.94
CA LYS A 200 16.70 16.77 -6.31
C LYS A 200 16.14 16.51 -4.92
N ILE A 201 15.60 15.32 -4.68
CA ILE A 201 14.99 14.96 -3.40
C ILE A 201 16.02 14.28 -2.51
N LEU A 202 16.61 13.19 -3.01
CA LEU A 202 17.54 12.38 -2.23
C LEU A 202 18.94 13.02 -2.20
N GLN A 203 19.31 13.84 -3.18
CA GLN A 203 20.68 14.35 -3.34
C GLN A 203 21.70 13.20 -3.50
N ARG A 204 21.26 12.14 -4.17
CA ARG A 204 22.02 10.94 -4.46
C ARG A 204 22.68 11.05 -5.82
N TRP A 205 23.95 10.66 -5.87
CA TRP A 205 24.69 10.47 -7.12
C TRP A 205 24.38 9.09 -7.71
N ARG A 206 24.47 8.96 -9.05
CA ARG A 206 24.22 7.69 -9.74
C ARG A 206 25.01 6.54 -9.10
N HIS A 207 24.31 5.44 -8.78
CA HIS A 207 24.86 4.23 -8.15
C HIS A 207 25.58 4.44 -6.81
N ARG A 208 25.32 5.54 -6.09
CA ARG A 208 25.86 5.78 -4.74
C ARG A 208 24.79 5.58 -3.68
N PRO A 209 25.14 5.36 -2.40
CA PRO A 209 24.18 5.57 -1.34
C PRO A 209 23.78 7.05 -1.35
N VAL A 210 22.52 7.32 -1.05
CA VAL A 210 22.09 8.70 -0.80
C VAL A 210 22.81 9.19 0.49
N PRO A 211 23.28 10.45 0.53
CA PRO A 211 23.99 10.98 1.69
C PRO A 211 23.13 11.13 2.95
N GLY A 212 23.74 10.92 4.12
CA GLY A 212 23.12 11.16 5.42
C GLY A 212 24.09 11.82 6.41
N ALA A 213 23.67 12.02 7.65
CA ALA A 213 24.50 12.62 8.70
C ALA A 213 25.78 11.80 9.02
N TRP A 214 25.77 10.52 8.66
CA TRP A 214 26.91 9.62 8.79
C TRP A 214 28.02 9.91 7.78
N CYS A 215 27.78 10.66 6.69
CA CYS A 215 28.78 11.02 5.70
C CYS A 215 29.63 12.20 6.21
N THR A 216 30.92 11.96 6.45
CA THR A 216 31.85 12.94 7.07
C THR A 216 32.94 13.44 6.13
N GLY A 217 33.01 12.90 4.91
CA GLY A 217 33.96 13.34 3.90
C GLY A 217 33.73 14.80 3.51
N ARG A 218 34.82 15.53 3.26
CA ARG A 218 34.74 16.92 2.79
C ARG A 218 34.05 16.96 1.42
N LYS A 219 32.93 17.70 1.31
CA LYS A 219 32.30 17.99 0.02
C LYS A 219 33.28 18.76 -0.88
N ARG A 220 33.90 18.06 -1.83
CA ARG A 220 34.69 18.65 -2.92
C ARG A 220 34.03 18.25 -4.25
N TRP A 221 34.30 19.02 -5.30
CA TRP A 221 33.63 18.86 -6.60
C TRP A 221 33.71 17.43 -7.18
N PHE A 222 34.74 16.66 -6.81
CA PHE A 222 34.97 15.27 -7.24
C PHE A 222 35.06 14.25 -6.09
N SER A 223 34.70 14.63 -4.86
CA SER A 223 34.82 13.74 -3.69
C SER A 223 33.46 13.44 -3.11
N ASP A 224 33.11 12.15 -3.07
CA ASP A 224 31.89 11.68 -2.44
C ASP A 224 32.01 11.82 -0.91
N PRO A 225 31.18 12.67 -0.27
CA PRO A 225 31.22 12.88 1.17
C PRO A 225 30.94 11.59 1.97
N CYS A 226 30.33 10.57 1.35
CA CYS A 226 30.04 9.29 1.97
C CYS A 226 31.17 8.26 1.84
N SER A 227 32.32 8.64 1.23
CA SER A 227 33.53 7.79 1.23
C SER A 227 34.15 7.62 2.62
N GLN A 228 33.89 8.58 3.53
CA GLN A 228 34.23 8.51 4.94
C GLN A 228 32.95 8.51 5.76
N TRP A 229 32.79 7.51 6.62
CA TRP A 229 31.58 7.30 7.40
C TRP A 229 31.88 7.39 8.90
N SER A 230 30.93 7.92 9.66
CA SER A 230 30.96 7.99 11.12
C SER A 230 29.80 7.20 11.74
N ASN A 231 29.26 7.67 12.86
CA ASN A 231 28.18 7.00 13.57
C ASN A 231 26.90 6.96 12.70
N VAL A 232 26.56 5.74 12.26
CA VAL A 232 25.38 5.45 11.43
C VAL A 232 24.04 5.65 12.15
N ASN A 233 24.05 5.76 13.48
CA ASN A 233 22.84 5.98 14.29
C ASN A 233 22.41 7.44 14.35
N ILE A 234 23.19 8.37 13.78
CA ILE A 234 22.83 9.79 13.74
C ILE A 234 21.79 10.01 12.64
N VAL A 235 20.59 10.40 13.06
CA VAL A 235 19.50 10.77 12.16
C VAL A 235 19.41 12.29 12.06
N ARG A 236 19.58 12.82 10.85
CA ARG A 236 19.36 14.24 10.57
C ARG A 236 18.32 14.37 9.45
N PRO A 237 17.13 14.93 9.74
CA PRO A 237 16.13 15.13 8.71
C PRO A 237 16.60 16.16 7.67
N GLY A 238 16.27 15.90 6.42
CA GLY A 238 16.36 16.83 5.30
C GLY A 238 15.08 17.67 5.15
N PRO A 239 15.01 18.49 4.09
CA PRO A 239 13.89 19.40 3.86
C PRO A 239 12.54 18.69 3.63
N GLN A 240 12.54 17.46 3.10
CA GLN A 240 11.29 16.74 2.84
C GLN A 240 10.63 16.20 4.11
N ALA A 241 11.39 16.01 5.19
CA ALA A 241 10.84 15.59 6.48
C ALA A 241 9.76 16.55 6.98
N GLU A 242 9.91 17.86 6.75
CA GLU A 242 8.92 18.87 7.14
C GLU A 242 7.60 18.68 6.39
N LYS A 243 7.66 18.44 5.07
CA LYS A 243 6.48 18.21 4.26
C LYS A 243 5.79 16.91 4.66
N PHE A 244 6.57 15.84 4.86
CA PHE A 244 6.04 14.56 5.28
C PHE A 244 5.41 14.64 6.68
N ARG A 245 6.00 15.39 7.61
CA ARG A 245 5.42 15.63 8.93
C ARG A 245 4.05 16.31 8.83
N ARG A 246 3.92 17.38 8.05
CA ARG A 246 2.63 18.06 7.85
C ARG A 246 1.58 17.14 7.22
N TYR A 247 1.99 16.33 6.24
CA TYR A 247 1.11 15.32 5.66
C TYR A 247 0.64 14.30 6.71
N MET A 248 1.58 13.80 7.53
CA MET A 248 1.31 12.84 8.61
C MET A 248 0.37 13.43 9.66
N ASP A 249 0.61 14.65 10.11
CA ASP A 249 -0.25 15.33 11.10
C ASP A 249 -1.68 15.46 10.56
N ARG A 250 -1.84 15.88 9.30
CA ARG A 250 -3.15 15.99 8.63
C ARG A 250 -3.90 14.65 8.61
N ILE A 251 -3.27 13.56 8.14
CA ILE A 251 -3.96 12.26 8.06
C ILE A 251 -4.31 11.70 9.44
N LEU A 252 -3.51 12.00 10.47
CA LEU A 252 -3.80 11.59 11.85
C LEU A 252 -4.95 12.41 12.45
N GLU A 253 -5.07 13.69 12.11
CA GLU A 253 -6.22 14.54 12.48
C GLU A 253 -7.51 14.12 11.76
N GLU A 254 -7.42 13.85 10.46
CA GLU A 254 -8.52 13.29 9.66
C GLU A 254 -8.97 11.95 10.22
N SER A 255 -8.05 11.07 10.59
CA SER A 255 -8.39 9.77 11.20
C SER A 255 -9.03 9.88 12.58
N LYS A 256 -8.75 10.94 13.35
CA LYS A 256 -9.39 11.17 14.66
C LYS A 256 -10.78 11.79 14.54
N SER A 257 -10.97 12.67 13.56
CA SER A 257 -12.24 13.34 13.29
C SER A 257 -13.21 12.46 12.52
N SER A 258 -12.69 11.59 11.65
CA SER A 258 -13.39 10.51 11.02
C SER A 258 -13.77 9.46 12.08
N ASN A 259 -15.00 9.52 12.59
CA ASN A 259 -15.66 8.40 13.28
C ASN A 259 -15.87 7.17 12.35
N SER A 260 -15.25 7.17 11.15
CA SER A 260 -15.58 6.30 10.03
C SER A 260 -14.42 5.43 9.53
N SER A 261 -13.28 5.34 10.24
CA SER A 261 -12.33 4.26 9.98
C SER A 261 -13.05 2.93 10.21
N CYS A 262 -13.17 2.10 9.18
CA CYS A 262 -14.01 0.91 9.19
C CYS A 262 -15.52 1.19 9.38
N ALA A 263 -16.02 2.35 8.91
CA ALA A 263 -17.45 2.64 8.90
C ALA A 263 -18.25 1.63 8.07
N GLN A 264 -19.52 1.50 8.48
CA GLN A 264 -20.50 0.62 7.87
C GLN A 264 -21.19 1.28 6.68
#